data_AF-A0A7J8N4S4-F1
#
_entry.id   AF-A0A7J8N4S4-F1
#
_cell.length_a   1.000
_cell.length_b   1.000
_cell.length_c   1.000
_cell.angle_alpha   90.00
_cell.angle_beta   90.00
_cell.angle_gamma   90.00
#
_symmetry.space_group_name_H-M   'P 1'
#
loop_
_entity.id
_entity.type
_entity.pdbx_description
1 polymer ?
#
loop_
_entity_poly.entity_id
_entity_poly.type
_entity_poly.pdbx_seq_one_letter_code
_entity_poly.pdbx_strand_id
1 'polypeptide(L)'
;FFVAANGIVSAYLLLSLPFSFFHILRSSAQRTRLILMFFDMAMLVILTAGASAAAAIVYLAHIGNPNWNWFSFCRQFHSFCERSSGSLIGSFVAVIFMTLVIILAGVALARRP
;
A
#
# COMPACT_ATOMS: atom_id res chain seq x y z
N PHE A 1 12.12 -4.25 3.97
CA PHE A 1 11.41 -3.08 3.43
C PHE A 1 9.89 -3.23 3.48
N PHE A 2 9.29 -4.31 2.99
CA PHE A 2 7.82 -4.52 2.97
C PHE A 2 7.10 -4.18 4.29
N VAL A 3 7.58 -4.69 5.43
CA VAL A 3 6.98 -4.43 6.75
C VAL A 3 7.10 -2.94 7.13
N ALA A 4 8.27 -2.33 6.90
CA ALA A 4 8.47 -0.90 7.15
C ALA A 4 7.59 -0.02 6.26
N ALA A 5 7.49 -0.35 4.96
CA ALA A 5 6.64 0.34 4.01
C ALA A 5 5.15 0.29 4.44
N ASN A 6 4.64 -0.90 4.75
CA ASN A 6 3.27 -1.06 5.26
C ASN A 6 3.06 -0.33 6.59
N GLY A 7 4.05 -0.35 7.50
CA GLY A 7 3.99 0.37 8.77
C GLY A 7 3.89 1.88 8.59
N ILE A 8 4.73 2.46 7.72
CA ILE A 8 4.70 3.90 7.39
C ILE A 8 3.34 4.28 6.80
N VAL A 9 2.87 3.50 5.82
CA VAL A 9 1.58 3.74 5.16
C VAL A 9 0.44 3.64 6.18
N SER A 10 0.46 2.65 7.07
CA SER A 10 -0.58 2.49 8.11
C SER A 10 -0.59 3.67 9.08
N ALA A 11 0.58 4.12 9.55
CA ALA A 11 0.69 5.31 10.39
C ALA A 11 0.19 6.56 9.66
N TYR A 12 0.49 6.70 8.38
CA TYR A 12 -0.01 7.78 7.54
C TYR A 12 -1.53 7.75 7.40
N LEU A 13 -2.16 6.59 7.14
CA LEU A 13 -3.63 6.47 7.11
C LEU A 13 -4.27 6.89 8.44
N LEU A 14 -3.71 6.43 9.56
CA LEU A 14 -4.22 6.77 10.89
C LEU A 14 -4.15 8.28 11.15
N LEU A 15 -3.12 8.96 10.63
CA LEU A 15 -3.00 10.40 10.73
C LEU A 15 -3.90 11.14 9.71
N SER A 16 -4.03 10.63 8.48
CA SER A 16 -4.76 11.31 7.40
C SER A 16 -6.28 11.24 7.56
N LEU A 17 -6.81 10.14 8.12
CA LEU A 17 -8.25 9.96 8.39
C LEU A 17 -8.88 11.08 9.25
N PRO A 18 -8.38 11.40 10.46
CA PRO A 18 -8.92 12.48 11.27
C PRO A 18 -8.75 13.84 10.60
N PHE A 19 -7.60 14.08 9.94
CA PHE A 19 -7.37 15.30 9.16
C PHE A 19 -8.44 15.48 8.07
N SER A 20 -8.77 14.41 7.34
CA SER A 20 -9.83 14.43 6.31
C SER A 20 -11.22 14.73 6.89
N PHE A 21 -11.54 14.17 8.06
CA PHE A 21 -12.80 14.45 8.78
C PHE A 21 -12.89 15.92 9.22
N PHE A 22 -11.85 16.47 9.83
CA PHE A 22 -11.79 17.89 10.18
C PHE A 22 -11.93 18.79 8.94
N HIS A 23 -11.40 18.35 7.81
CA HIS A 23 -11.45 19.08 6.55
C HIS A 23 -12.82 19.05 5.87
N ILE A 24 -13.67 18.07 6.19
CA ILE A 24 -15.07 18.02 5.77
C ILE A 24 -15.90 19.01 6.59
N LEU A 25 -15.63 19.10 7.90
CA LEU A 25 -16.28 20.08 8.79
C LEU A 25 -15.89 21.52 8.43
N ARG A 26 -14.66 21.75 7.94
CA ARG A 26 -14.15 23.07 7.55
C ARG A 26 -14.00 23.17 6.03
N SER A 27 -15.08 23.58 5.36
CA SER A 27 -15.26 23.57 3.88
C SER A 27 -14.23 24.34 3.03
N SER A 28 -13.35 25.16 3.64
CA SER A 28 -12.50 26.14 2.93
C SER A 28 -11.00 25.82 3.01
N ALA A 29 -10.54 24.75 2.37
CA ALA A 29 -9.09 24.53 2.19
C ALA A 29 -8.75 23.61 0.99
N GLN A 30 -8.98 24.10 -0.24
CA GLN A 30 -8.56 23.42 -1.47
C GLN A 30 -7.05 23.10 -1.49
N ARG A 31 -6.20 24.00 -0.97
CA ARG A 31 -4.74 23.84 -0.93
C ARG A 31 -4.29 22.63 -0.11
N THR A 32 -4.93 22.39 1.04
CA THR A 32 -4.60 21.25 1.91
C THR A 32 -5.00 19.92 1.27
N ARG A 33 -6.10 19.87 0.53
CA ARG A 33 -6.51 18.65 -0.22
C ARG A 33 -5.51 18.28 -1.30
N LEU A 34 -4.93 19.25 -2.01
CA LEU A 34 -3.86 19.00 -2.99
C LEU A 34 -2.61 18.42 -2.33
N ILE A 35 -2.20 18.96 -1.18
CA ILE A 35 -1.05 18.44 -0.43
C ILE A 35 -1.32 17.01 0.04
N LEU A 36 -2.52 16.73 0.55
CA LEU A 36 -2.91 15.38 0.99
C LEU A 36 -2.88 14.39 -0.19
N MET A 37 -3.42 14.78 -1.35
CA MET A 37 -3.40 13.96 -2.57
C MET A 37 -1.97 13.65 -3.04
N PHE A 38 -1.04 14.60 -2.94
CA PHE A 38 0.36 14.35 -3.27
C PHE A 38 1.01 13.34 -2.31
N PHE A 39 0.75 13.48 -1.01
CA PHE A 39 1.22 12.51 -0.02
C PHE A 39 0.59 11.13 -0.22
N ASP A 40 -0.71 11.05 -0.53
CA ASP A 40 -1.40 9.79 -0.84
C ASP A 40 -0.74 9.08 -2.03
N MET A 41 -0.39 9.82 -3.08
CA MET A 41 0.34 9.29 -4.24
C MET A 41 1.74 8.77 -3.87
N ALA A 42 2.48 9.51 -3.04
CA ALA A 42 3.80 9.07 -2.55
C ALA A 42 3.69 7.77 -1.74
N MET A 43 2.68 7.67 -0.85
CA MET A 43 2.43 6.47 -0.05
C MET A 43 2.00 5.28 -0.91
N LEU A 44 1.18 5.50 -1.94
CA LEU A 44 0.79 4.47 -2.90
C LEU A 44 2.02 3.87 -3.61
N VAL A 45 2.95 4.70 -4.05
CA VAL A 45 4.19 4.25 -4.70
C VAL A 45 5.04 3.42 -3.74
N ILE A 46 5.23 3.88 -2.50
CA ILE A 46 5.99 3.17 -1.47
C ILE A 46 5.36 1.79 -1.17
N LEU A 47 4.03 1.75 -0.99
CA LEU A 47 3.30 0.51 -0.73
C LEU A 47 3.45 -0.49 -1.89
N THR A 48 3.26 0.00 -3.11
CA THR A 48 3.33 -0.83 -4.33
C THR A 48 4.74 -1.38 -4.53
N ALA A 49 5.77 -0.55 -4.40
CA ALA A 49 7.16 -0.99 -4.50
C ALA A 49 7.50 -2.06 -3.44
N GLY A 50 7.02 -1.86 -2.21
CA GLY A 50 7.19 -2.83 -1.14
C GLY A 50 6.49 -4.16 -1.41
N ALA A 51 5.24 -4.11 -1.88
CA ALA A 51 4.45 -5.30 -2.22
C ALA A 51 5.05 -6.07 -3.40
N SER A 52 5.48 -5.38 -4.46
CA SER A 52 6.13 -6.02 -5.63
C SER A 52 7.43 -6.71 -5.26
N ALA A 53 8.27 -6.08 -4.43
CA ALA A 53 9.51 -6.69 -3.95
C ALA A 53 9.24 -7.95 -3.11
N ALA A 54 8.26 -7.90 -2.21
CA ALA A 54 7.86 -9.07 -1.42
C ALA A 54 7.27 -10.19 -2.29
N ALA A 55 6.47 -9.84 -3.31
CA ALA A 55 5.87 -10.80 -4.22
C ALA A 55 6.93 -11.60 -4.99
N ALA A 56 8.01 -10.96 -5.45
CA ALA A 56 9.11 -11.64 -6.13
C ALA A 56 9.81 -12.67 -5.21
N ILE A 57 10.02 -12.33 -3.94
CA ILE A 57 10.64 -13.25 -2.97
C ILE A 57 9.70 -14.41 -2.63
N VAL A 58 8.40 -14.14 -2.43
CA VAL A 58 7.39 -15.20 -2.18
C VAL A 58 7.27 -16.14 -3.38
N TYR A 59 7.31 -15.61 -4.61
CA TYR A 59 7.31 -16.41 -5.83
C TYR A 59 8.51 -17.38 -5.88
N LEU A 60 9.72 -16.88 -5.59
CA LEU A 60 10.92 -17.73 -5.49
C LEU A 60 10.83 -18.73 -4.34
N ALA A 61 10.18 -18.37 -3.23
CA ALA A 61 10.02 -19.28 -2.09
C ALA A 61 9.08 -20.47 -2.39
N HIS A 62 8.08 -20.29 -3.26
CA HIS A 62 7.17 -21.35 -3.69
C HIS A 62 7.73 -22.22 -4.81
N ILE A 63 8.31 -21.61 -5.85
CA ILE A 63 8.71 -22.30 -7.08
C ILE A 63 10.21 -22.65 -7.08
N GLY A 64 11.04 -21.81 -6.48
CA GLY A 64 12.49 -21.90 -6.59
C GLY A 64 13.03 -21.46 -7.95
N ASN A 65 14.35 -21.48 -8.11
CA ASN A 65 15.03 -21.30 -9.39
C ASN A 65 16.23 -22.24 -9.47
N PRO A 66 16.17 -23.29 -10.32
CA PRO A 66 17.24 -24.29 -10.41
C PRO A 66 18.54 -23.71 -10.96
N ASN A 67 18.46 -22.70 -11.83
CA ASN A 67 19.64 -22.05 -12.42
C ASN A 67 20.50 -21.32 -11.37
N TRP A 68 19.88 -20.91 -10.26
CA TRP A 68 20.52 -20.13 -9.19
C TRP A 68 20.63 -20.94 -7.89
N ASN A 69 20.37 -22.26 -7.96
CA ASN A 69 20.30 -23.17 -6.80
C ASN A 69 19.35 -22.66 -5.68
N TRP A 70 18.32 -21.91 -6.05
CA TRP A 70 17.35 -21.38 -5.10
C TRP A 70 16.25 -22.43 -4.90
N PHE A 71 16.25 -23.10 -3.74
CA PHE A 71 15.27 -24.14 -3.46
C PHE A 71 13.95 -23.55 -2.92
N SER A 72 12.83 -24.23 -3.18
CA SER A 72 11.52 -23.87 -2.66
C SER A 72 11.42 -24.23 -1.17
N PHE A 73 11.62 -23.27 -0.28
CA PHE A 73 11.62 -23.52 1.17
C PHE A 73 10.24 -23.36 1.85
N CYS A 74 9.21 -22.88 1.14
CA CYS A 74 7.85 -22.79 1.69
C CYS A 74 7.25 -24.14 2.10
N ARG A 75 7.77 -25.27 1.58
CA ARG A 75 7.38 -26.61 2.03
C ARG A 75 7.79 -26.89 3.48
N GLN A 76 8.94 -26.38 3.92
CA GLN A 76 9.45 -26.59 5.27
C GLN A 76 8.86 -25.59 6.27
N PHE A 77 8.60 -24.35 5.82
CA PHE A 77 8.07 -23.26 6.64
C PHE A 77 6.66 -22.87 6.21
N HIS A 78 5.76 -23.85 6.11
CA HIS A 78 4.41 -23.66 5.57
C HIS A 78 3.63 -22.57 6.31
N SER A 79 3.66 -22.57 7.65
CA SER A 79 2.93 -21.60 8.48
C SER A 79 3.40 -20.15 8.29
N PHE A 80 4.71 -19.95 8.11
CA PHE A 80 5.28 -18.64 7.81
C PHE A 80 4.89 -18.18 6.41
N CYS A 81 5.01 -19.08 5.43
CA CYS A 81 4.72 -18.78 4.04
C CYS A 81 3.24 -18.43 3.82
N GLU A 82 2.32 -19.17 4.45
CA GLU A 82 0.89 -18.85 4.44
C GLU A 82 0.61 -17.48 5.04
N ARG A 83 1.21 -17.18 6.20
CA ARG A 83 0.97 -15.91 6.90
C ARG A 83 1.57 -14.71 6.15
N SER A 84 2.75 -14.87 5.57
CA SER A 84 3.37 -13.85 4.70
C SER A 84 2.57 -13.63 3.42
N SER A 85 2.08 -14.69 2.78
CA SER A 85 1.25 -14.60 1.58
C SER A 85 -0.09 -13.93 1.87
N GLY A 86 -0.73 -14.26 2.99
CA GLY A 86 -1.93 -13.57 3.46
C GLY A 86 -1.70 -12.07 3.68
N SER A 87 -0.58 -11.70 4.32
CA SER A 87 -0.20 -10.29 4.49
C SER A 87 0.07 -9.59 3.15
N LEU A 88 0.70 -10.28 2.20
CA LEU A 88 0.99 -9.77 0.87
C LEU A 88 -0.30 -9.44 0.11
N ILE A 89 -1.27 -10.35 0.13
CA ILE A 89 -2.59 -10.15 -0.48
C ILE A 89 -3.27 -8.94 0.16
N GLY A 90 -3.22 -8.82 1.49
CA GLY A 90 -3.73 -7.64 2.20
C GLY A 90 -3.12 -6.33 1.72
N SER A 91 -1.80 -6.30 1.48
CA SER A 91 -1.13 -5.10 0.94
C SER A 91 -1.59 -4.76 -0.48
N PHE A 92 -1.80 -5.73 -1.36
CA PHE A 92 -2.34 -5.48 -2.71
C PHE A 92 -3.78 -4.96 -2.66
N VAL A 93 -4.60 -5.48 -1.76
CA VAL A 93 -5.95 -4.95 -1.51
C VAL A 93 -5.85 -3.48 -1.06
N ALA A 94 -4.93 -3.16 -0.14
CA ALA A 94 -4.70 -1.78 0.30
C ALA A 94 -4.24 -0.84 -0.85
N VAL A 95 -3.41 -1.33 -1.80
CA VAL A 95 -3.03 -0.58 -3.01
C VAL A 95 -4.26 -0.20 -3.84
N ILE A 96 -5.19 -1.15 -4.04
CA ILE A 96 -6.44 -0.90 -4.79
C ILE A 96 -7.28 0.16 -4.07
N PHE A 97 -7.48 0.02 -2.75
CA PHE A 97 -8.24 1.00 -1.96
C PHE A 97 -7.61 2.40 -2.00
N MET A 98 -6.28 2.51 -1.85
CA MET A 98 -5.57 3.78 -1.95
C MET A 98 -5.76 4.43 -3.33
N THR A 99 -5.65 3.63 -4.39
CA THR A 99 -5.86 4.11 -5.76
C THR A 99 -7.27 4.67 -5.95
N LEU A 100 -8.30 3.97 -5.43
CA LEU A 100 -9.68 4.46 -5.46
C LEU A 100 -9.85 5.77 -4.71
N VAL A 101 -9.26 5.91 -3.51
CA VAL A 101 -9.30 7.15 -2.72
C VAL A 101 -8.67 8.32 -3.49
N ILE A 102 -7.53 8.10 -4.15
CA ILE A 102 -6.84 9.13 -4.94
C ILE A 102 -7.68 9.55 -6.14
N ILE A 103 -8.29 8.61 -6.86
CA ILE A 103 -9.18 8.91 -8.00
C ILE A 103 -10.37 9.74 -7.52
N LEU A 104 -11.01 9.34 -6.42
CA LEU A 104 -12.13 10.07 -5.83
C LEU A 104 -11.72 11.47 -5.39
N ALA A 105 -10.53 11.63 -4.81
CA ALA A 105 -9.99 12.93 -4.43
C ALA A 105 -9.75 13.84 -5.65
N GLY A 106 -9.17 13.29 -6.73
CA GLY A 106 -8.97 14.01 -7.99
C GLY A 106 -10.28 14.43 -8.65
N VAL A 107 -11.27 13.54 -8.71
CA VAL A 107 -12.61 13.84 -9.24
C VAL A 107 -13.31 14.90 -8.39
N ALA A 108 -13.22 14.81 -7.07
CA ALA A 108 -13.79 15.81 -6.17
C ALA A 108 -13.12 17.17 -6.33
N LEU A 109 -11.83 17.22 -6.63
CA LEU A 109 -11.11 18.45 -6.92
C LEU A 109 -11.54 19.05 -8.27
N ALA A 110 -11.64 18.22 -9.32
CA ALA A 110 -12.04 18.64 -10.66
C ALA A 110 -13.49 19.13 -10.76
N ARG A 111 -14.39 18.65 -9.88
CA ARG A 111 -15.79 19.07 -9.83
C ARG A 111 -16.02 20.40 -9.10
N ARG A 112 -15.02 20.95 -8.40
CA ARG A 112 -15.16 22.26 -7.75
C ARG A 112 -14.61 23.34 -8.69
N PRO A 113 -15.43 24.36 -9.05
CA PRO A 113 -14.99 25.45 -9.90
C PRO A 113 -13.88 26.30 -9.25
#